data_AF-A0A7V9NIF4-F1
#
_entry.id   AF-A0A7V9NIF4-F1
#
_cell.length_a   1.000
_cell.length_b   1.000
_cell.length_c   1.000
_cell.angle_alpha   90.00
_cell.angle_beta   90.00
_cell.angle_gamma   90.00
#
_symmetry.space_group_name_H-M   'P 1'
#
loop_
_entity.id
_entity.type
_entity.pdbx_description
1 polymer ?
#
loop_
_entity_poly.entity_id
_entity_poly.type
_entity_poly.pdbx_seq_one_letter_code
_entity_poly.pdbx_strand_id
1 'polypeptide(L)' 'MLTIQTTSDALVPGTDVTAYDVPAARAGTSDLFVARFVEAEGHCNFTPGQIGNAFDALLAWARDGTRPAAGEQK' A
#
# COMPACT_ATOMS: atom_id res chain seq x y z
N MET A 1 -4.90 7.63 0.98
CA MET A 1 -4.54 6.51 1.88
C MET A 1 -3.58 5.60 1.14
N LEU A 2 -2.40 5.36 1.72
CA LEU A 2 -1.40 4.41 1.21
C LEU A 2 -1.33 3.23 2.17
N THR A 3 -1.35 2.01 1.64
CA THR A 3 -1.14 0.77 2.42
C THR A 3 0.04 -0.01 1.88
N ILE A 4 0.75 -0.71 2.77
CA ILE A 4 1.82 -1.66 2.45
C ILE A 4 1.49 -3.04 3.05
N GLN A 5 1.76 -4.10 2.30
CA GLN A 5 1.47 -5.48 2.72
C GLN A 5 2.61 -6.40 2.26
N THR A 6 3.04 -7.33 3.11
CA THR A 6 4.00 -8.37 2.67
C THR A 6 3.30 -9.37 1.75
N THR A 7 3.98 -9.81 0.69
CA THR A 7 3.41 -10.75 -0.31
C THR A 7 3.13 -12.14 0.27
N SER A 8 3.95 -12.58 1.23
CA SER A 8 3.84 -13.89 1.88
C SER A 8 3.35 -13.76 3.33
N ASP A 9 2.23 -13.06 3.50
CA ASP A 9 1.54 -12.91 4.78
C ASP A 9 0.52 -14.03 5.01
N ALA A 10 0.77 -14.88 6.01
CA ALA A 10 -0.10 -16.00 6.35
C ALA A 10 -1.31 -15.61 7.22
N LEU A 11 -1.32 -14.40 7.79
CA LEU A 11 -2.40 -13.92 8.67
C LEU A 11 -3.40 -13.05 7.91
N VAL A 12 -2.90 -12.15 7.05
CA VAL A 12 -3.70 -11.20 6.28
C VAL A 12 -3.29 -11.26 4.81
N PRO A 13 -4.02 -12.02 3.98
CA PRO A 13 -3.70 -12.15 2.56
C PRO A 13 -3.69 -10.80 1.84
N GLY A 14 -2.76 -10.61 0.90
CA GLY A 14 -2.73 -9.41 0.06
C GLY A 14 -4.01 -9.17 -0.74
N THR A 15 -4.83 -10.21 -0.95
CA THR A 15 -6.15 -10.10 -1.58
C THR A 15 -7.12 -9.22 -0.78
N ASP A 16 -7.03 -9.22 0.55
CA ASP A 16 -7.89 -8.40 1.42
C ASP A 16 -7.61 -6.91 1.21
N VAL A 17 -6.35 -6.57 0.90
CA VAL A 17 -5.95 -5.22 0.52
C VAL A 17 -6.48 -4.86 -0.86
N THR A 18 -6.31 -5.73 -1.86
CA THR A 18 -6.83 -5.46 -3.22
C THR A 18 -8.35 -5.41 -3.27
N ALA A 19 -9.05 -6.06 -2.34
CA ALA A 19 -10.50 -6.02 -2.26
C ALA A 19 -11.06 -4.60 -2.02
N TYR A 20 -10.24 -3.65 -1.53
CA TYR A 20 -10.63 -2.25 -1.37
C TYR A 20 -10.86 -1.50 -2.69
N ASP A 21 -10.39 -2.03 -3.83
CA ASP A 21 -10.63 -1.39 -5.14
C ASP A 21 -12.13 -1.27 -5.44
N VAL A 22 -12.92 -2.28 -5.06
CA VAL A 22 -14.38 -2.30 -5.28
C VAL A 22 -15.12 -1.24 -4.46
N PRO A 23 -14.99 -1.16 -3.11
CA PRO A 23 -15.64 -0.12 -2.33
C PRO A 23 -15.11 1.28 -2.66
N ALA A 24 -13.81 1.43 -2.97
CA ALA A 24 -13.26 2.73 -3.41
C ALA A 24 -13.89 3.19 -4.73
N ALA A 25 -14.04 2.29 -5.70
CA ALA A 25 -14.74 2.60 -6.96
C ALA A 25 -16.20 2.95 -6.72
N ARG A 26 -16.93 2.19 -5.87
CA ARG A 26 -18.33 2.48 -5.53
C ARG A 26 -18.50 3.81 -4.81
N ALA A 27 -17.53 4.23 -4.01
CA ALA A 27 -17.53 5.50 -3.31
C ALA A 27 -17.05 6.68 -4.17
N GLY A 28 -16.52 6.43 -5.38
CA GLY A 28 -15.91 7.47 -6.21
C GLY A 28 -14.60 8.00 -5.66
N THR A 29 -13.86 7.19 -4.88
CA THR A 29 -12.62 7.57 -4.17
C THR A 29 -11.41 6.73 -4.57
N SER A 30 -11.44 6.07 -5.74
CA SER A 30 -10.33 5.25 -6.25
C SER A 30 -9.02 6.01 -6.41
N ASP A 31 -9.10 7.32 -6.64
CA ASP A 31 -7.95 8.22 -6.69
C ASP A 31 -7.29 8.37 -5.32
N LEU A 32 -8.03 8.22 -4.21
CA LEU A 32 -7.59 8.37 -2.83
C LEU A 32 -7.03 7.09 -2.19
N PHE A 33 -6.95 5.96 -2.90
CA PHE A 33 -6.41 4.71 -2.39
C PHE A 33 -5.26 4.17 -3.26
N VAL A 34 -4.16 3.77 -2.63
CA VAL A 34 -3.04 3.06 -3.27
C VAL A 34 -2.60 1.92 -2.38
N ALA A 35 -2.51 0.71 -2.96
CA ALA A 35 -1.93 -0.46 -2.32
C ALA A 35 -0.54 -0.76 -2.89
N ARG A 36 0.43 -0.99 -2.00
CA ARG A 36 1.77 -1.45 -2.36
C ARG A 36 2.13 -2.75 -1.64
N PHE A 37 2.99 -3.54 -2.25
CA PHE A 37 3.37 -4.87 -1.76
C PHE A 37 4.88 -5.01 -1.62
N VAL A 38 5.33 -5.54 -0.49
CA VAL A 38 6.75 -5.80 -0.22
C VAL A 38 6.99 -7.30 -0.32
N GLU A 39 7.96 -7.71 -1.12
CA GLU A 39 8.40 -9.11 -1.14
C GLU A 39 9.10 -9.44 0.19
N ALA A 40 8.38 -10.15 1.07
CA ALA A 40 8.89 -10.62 2.35
C ALA A 40 7.98 -11.73 2.90
N GLU A 41 8.58 -12.61 3.71
CA GLU A 41 7.87 -13.66 4.45
C GLU A 41 7.35 -13.16 5.79
N GLY A 42 6.11 -13.50 6.13
CA GLY A 42 5.50 -13.23 7.44
C GLY A 42 4.71 -11.94 7.51
N HIS A 43 3.93 -11.80 8.60
CA HIS A 43 3.03 -10.67 8.82
C HIS A 43 3.79 -9.40 9.21
N CYS A 44 3.56 -8.32 8.47
CA CYS A 44 4.20 -7.01 8.71
C CYS A 44 5.73 -7.03 8.80
N ASN A 45 6.39 -8.00 8.15
CA ASN A 45 7.84 -8.17 8.20
C ASN A 45 8.58 -7.16 7.29
N PHE A 46 8.40 -5.87 7.60
CA PHE A 46 9.02 -4.76 6.89
C PHE A 46 10.30 -4.31 7.58
N THR A 47 11.29 -3.92 6.79
CA THR A 47 12.47 -3.21 7.29
C THR A 47 12.12 -1.74 7.62
N PRO A 48 12.88 -1.08 8.49
CA PRO A 48 12.72 0.35 8.74
C PRO A 48 12.80 1.21 7.46
N GLY A 49 13.66 0.82 6.51
CA GLY A 49 13.77 1.51 5.21
C GLY A 49 12.52 1.38 4.35
N GLN A 50 11.89 0.20 4.33
CA GLN A 50 10.63 0.01 3.60
C GLN A 50 9.48 0.84 4.21
N ILE A 51 9.41 0.92 5.54
CA ILE A 51 8.45 1.77 6.23
C ILE A 51 8.72 3.25 5.91
N GLY A 52 9.99 3.68 5.99
CA GLY A 52 10.41 5.05 5.66
C GLY A 52 10.04 5.44 4.23
N ASN A 53 10.35 4.60 3.25
CA ASN A 53 10.01 4.84 1.84
C ASN A 53 8.49 4.97 1.62
N ALA A 54 7.69 4.15 2.32
CA ALA A 54 6.24 4.24 2.24
C ALA A 54 5.74 5.54 2.88
N PHE A 55 6.31 5.94 4.02
CA PHE A 55 5.95 7.18 4.70
C PHE A 55 6.32 8.42 3.87
N ASP A 56 7.50 8.44 3.25
CA ASP A 56 7.93 9.52 2.37
C ASP A 56 7.02 9.63 1.13
N ALA A 57 6.62 8.49 0.54
CA ALA A 57 5.67 8.47 -0.57
C ALA A 57 4.29 8.99 -0.15
N LEU A 58 3.81 8.63 1.04
CA LEU A 58 2.57 9.18 1.59
C LEU A 58 2.67 10.69 1.80
N LEU A 59 3.82 11.17 2.30
CA LEU A 59 4.05 12.58 2.56
C LEU A 59 4.10 13.41 1.28
N ALA A 60 4.83 12.93 0.26
CA ALA A 60 4.87 13.54 -1.06
C ALA A 60 3.49 13.58 -1.73
N TRP A 61 2.69 12.53 -1.53
CA TRP A 61 1.33 12.53 -2.03
C TRP A 61 0.43 13.55 -1.30
N ALA A 62 0.50 13.59 0.03
CA ALA A 62 -0.32 14.49 0.84
C ALA A 62 0.04 15.97 0.65
N ARG A 63 1.32 16.28 0.45
CA ARG A 63 1.82 17.66 0.30
C ARG A 63 1.77 18.15 -1.13
N ASP A 64 2.23 17.31 -2.05
CA ASP A 64 2.57 17.75 -3.41
C ASP A 64 1.63 17.14 -4.46
N GLY A 65 0.68 16.29 -4.04
CA GLY A 65 -0.23 15.58 -4.95
C GLY A 65 0.46 14.46 -5.76
N THR A 66 1.72 14.14 -5.46
CA THR A 66 2.48 13.11 -6.17
C THR A 66 2.00 11.72 -5.78
N ARG A 67 1.01 11.20 -6.51
CA ARG A 67 0.39 9.91 -6.23
C ARG A 67 1.39 8.76 -6.47
N PRO A 68 1.63 7.88 -5.48
CA PRO A 68 2.53 6.74 -5.65
C PRO A 68 1.95 5.70 -6.61
N ALA A 69 2.83 4.93 -7.24
CA ALA A 69 2.45 3.77 -8.02
C ALA A 69 1.92 2.66 -7.10
N ALA A 70 0.87 1.96 -7.54
CA ALA A 70 0.39 0.75 -6.91
C ALA A 70 1.27 -0.46 -7.29
N GLY A 71 1.15 -1.55 -6.54
CA GLY A 71 1.89 -2.79 -6.79
C GLY A 71 3.20 -2.87 -6.00
N GLU A 72 4.23 -3.51 -6.56
CA GLU A 72 5.47 -3.78 -5.83
C GLU A 72 6.17 -2.52 -5.29
N GLN A 73 6.63 -2.60 -4.05
CA GLN A 73 7.55 -1.66 -3.43
C GLN A 73 8.97 -2.24 -3.49
N LYS A 74 9.76 -1.68 -4.41
CA LYS A 74 11.19 -1.92 -4.54
C LYS A 74 12.00 -1.19 -3.49
#